data_AF-A0A1V6IG10-F1
#
_entry.id   AF-A0A1V6IG10-F1
#
_cell.length_a   1.000
_cell.length_b   1.000
_cell.length_c   1.000
_cell.angle_alpha   90.00
_cell.angle_beta   90.00
_cell.angle_gamma   90.00
#
_symmetry.space_group_name_H-M   'P 1'
#
loop_
_entity.id
_entity.type
_entity.pdbx_description
1 polymer ?
#
loop_
_entity_poly.entity_id
_entity_poly.type
_entity_poly.pdbx_seq_one_letter_code
_entity_poly.pdbx_strand_id
1 'polypeptide(L)'
;MAHSKEPIKFSINSTELRLKDAKQEPHKNSLHLYETIVQWDKLTDLLDFADKLNNWLDQEELTLQFLYRLLTYHQMYLETLNKENVNYRNFLYESLLNYDIKRNIEKMKDNKLTNPEIVNKLRSLTGLEEGNTMKYLRIPLCHTIYKNRNKTRTIKTKENKNV
;
A
#
# COMPACT_ATOMS: atom_id res chain seq x y z
N MET A 1 2.49 -14.95 -2.12
CA MET A 1 1.15 -15.58 -2.16
C MET A 1 1.26 -16.94 -2.82
N ALA A 2 0.64 -17.96 -2.23
CA ALA A 2 0.64 -19.29 -2.81
C ALA A 2 -0.22 -19.33 -4.09
N HIS A 3 0.29 -19.94 -5.16
CA HIS A 3 -0.48 -20.13 -6.38
C HIS A 3 -1.39 -21.36 -6.26
N SER A 4 -2.57 -21.37 -6.87
CA SER A 4 -3.51 -22.51 -6.80
C SER A 4 -2.92 -23.85 -7.30
N LYS A 5 -1.86 -23.79 -8.12
CA LYS A 5 -1.15 -24.96 -8.66
C LYS A 5 0.20 -25.22 -7.97
N GLU A 6 0.52 -24.46 -6.93
CA GLU A 6 1.75 -24.64 -6.18
C GLU A 6 1.66 -25.91 -5.33
N PRO A 7 2.68 -26.80 -5.35
CA PRO A 7 2.68 -27.95 -4.47
C PRO A 7 2.61 -27.54 -2.99
N ILE A 8 1.75 -28.20 -2.23
CA ILE A 8 1.45 -27.89 -0.82
C ILE A 8 2.73 -27.76 0.03
N LYS A 9 3.74 -28.60 -0.24
CA LYS A 9 5.04 -28.57 0.47
C LYS A 9 5.71 -27.19 0.41
N PHE A 10 5.67 -26.49 -0.73
CA PHE A 10 6.27 -25.16 -0.85
C PHE A 10 5.48 -24.11 -0.07
N SER A 11 4.14 -24.19 -0.11
CA SER A 11 3.28 -23.31 0.67
C SER A 11 3.52 -23.48 2.17
N ILE A 12 3.60 -24.72 2.68
CA ILE A 12 3.93 -25.00 4.09
C ILE A 12 5.31 -24.41 4.44
N ASN A 13 6.35 -24.76 3.67
CA ASN A 13 7.71 -24.30 3.96
C ASN A 13 7.82 -22.76 3.97
N SER A 14 7.18 -22.10 3.01
CA SER A 14 7.19 -20.63 2.94
C SER A 14 6.40 -19.97 4.08
N THR A 15 5.32 -20.59 4.54
CA THR A 15 4.54 -20.10 5.68
C THR A 15 5.28 -20.31 7.00
N GLU A 16 5.94 -21.46 7.18
CA GLU A 16 6.79 -21.72 8.35
C GLU A 16 7.93 -20.72 8.47
N LEU A 17 8.58 -20.37 7.34
CA LEU A 17 9.61 -19.35 7.33
C LEU A 17 9.07 -17.98 7.79
N ARG A 18 7.95 -17.53 7.21
CA ARG A 18 7.31 -16.26 7.58
C ARG A 18 6.84 -16.24 9.04
N LEU A 19 6.35 -17.37 9.56
CA LEU A 19 5.97 -17.51 10.96
C LEU A 19 7.19 -17.43 11.88
N LYS A 20 8.31 -18.03 11.48
CA LYS A 20 9.57 -17.94 12.21
C LYS A 20 10.05 -16.49 12.29
N ASP A 21 9.95 -15.74 11.20
CA ASP A 21 10.33 -14.32 11.16
C ASP A 21 9.43 -13.47 12.08
N ALA A 22 8.11 -13.66 12.01
CA ALA A 22 7.16 -12.98 12.91
C ALA A 22 7.45 -13.25 14.40
N LYS A 23 7.84 -14.48 14.75
CA LYS A 23 8.18 -14.87 16.14
C LYS A 23 9.46 -14.20 16.66
N GLN A 24 10.27 -13.58 15.82
CA GLN A 24 11.45 -12.81 16.26
C GLN A 24 11.07 -11.46 16.84
N GLU A 25 9.86 -10.96 16.56
CA GLU A 25 9.38 -9.72 17.15
C GLU A 25 9.16 -9.84 18.67
N PRO A 26 9.36 -8.75 19.43
CA PRO A 26 9.08 -8.71 20.86
C PRO A 26 7.66 -9.21 21.17
N HIS A 27 7.56 -10.01 22.23
CA HIS A 27 6.30 -10.57 22.73
C HIS A 27 5.54 -11.50 21.77
N LYS A 28 6.11 -11.86 20.60
CA LYS A 28 5.48 -12.76 19.60
C LYS A 28 4.08 -12.32 19.18
N ASN A 29 3.78 -11.02 19.30
CA ASN A 29 2.46 -10.45 19.03
C ASN A 29 2.44 -9.75 17.66
N SER A 30 2.81 -10.50 16.62
CA SER A 30 2.92 -9.98 15.26
C SER A 30 2.41 -10.99 14.24
N LEU A 31 2.13 -10.47 13.05
CA LEU A 31 1.68 -11.19 11.87
C LEU A 31 2.60 -10.83 10.72
N HIS A 32 2.93 -11.82 9.89
CA HIS A 32 3.59 -11.58 8.61
C HIS A 32 2.55 -11.54 7.49
N LEU A 33 2.25 -10.35 6.96
CA LEU A 33 1.23 -10.12 5.95
C LEU A 33 1.78 -9.29 4.79
N TYR A 34 1.51 -9.72 3.55
CA TYR A 34 1.97 -9.05 2.32
C TYR A 34 3.49 -8.76 2.27
N GLU A 35 4.31 -9.66 2.81
CA GLU A 35 5.77 -9.44 2.96
C GLU A 35 6.14 -8.31 3.92
N THR A 36 5.32 -8.11 4.96
CA THR A 36 5.55 -7.12 6.03
C THR A 36 5.18 -7.73 7.38
N ILE A 37 6.06 -7.58 8.37
CA ILE A 37 5.77 -7.96 9.74
C ILE A 37 5.10 -6.77 10.44
N VAL A 38 3.94 -6.99 11.05
CA VAL A 38 3.16 -5.98 11.74
C VAL A 38 2.61 -6.51 13.05
N GLN A 39 2.50 -5.66 14.07
CA GLN A 39 1.87 -6.02 15.33
C GLN A 39 0.34 -6.10 15.17
N TRP A 40 -0.30 -6.98 15.94
CA TRP A 40 -1.74 -7.21 15.83
C TRP A 40 -2.59 -5.96 16.12
N ASP A 41 -2.15 -5.13 17.06
CA ASP A 41 -2.82 -3.88 17.45
C ASP A 41 -2.91 -2.85 16.30
N LYS A 42 -1.93 -2.83 15.40
CA LYS A 42 -1.89 -1.93 14.23
C LYS A 42 -2.67 -2.44 13.03
N LEU A 43 -3.03 -3.73 13.01
CA LEU A 43 -3.60 -4.35 11.82
C LEU A 43 -4.98 -3.75 11.46
N THR A 44 -5.82 -3.48 12.46
CA THR A 44 -7.15 -2.90 12.25
C THR A 44 -7.07 -1.55 11.55
N ASP A 45 -6.22 -0.63 12.05
CA ASP A 45 -6.04 0.69 11.45
C ASP A 45 -5.55 0.63 10.01
N LEU A 46 -4.70 -0.37 9.69
CA LEU A 46 -4.20 -0.58 8.34
C LEU A 46 -5.27 -1.13 7.41
N LEU A 47 -6.15 -2.01 7.88
CA LEU A 47 -7.27 -2.52 7.10
C LEU A 47 -8.34 -1.44 6.89
N ASP A 48 -8.63 -0.62 7.91
CA ASP A 48 -9.51 0.54 7.78
C ASP A 48 -8.98 1.53 6.73
N PHE A 49 -7.66 1.72 6.70
CA PHE A 49 -7.05 2.52 5.64
C PHE A 49 -7.17 1.86 4.26
N ALA A 50 -7.06 0.54 4.16
CA ALA A 50 -7.30 -0.19 2.92
C ALA A 50 -8.73 0.01 2.42
N ASP A 51 -9.72 0.03 3.31
CA ASP A 51 -11.10 0.30 2.94
C ASP A 51 -11.33 1.73 2.47
N LYS A 52 -10.65 2.72 3.06
CA LYS A 52 -10.63 4.10 2.52
C LYS A 52 -10.05 4.16 1.11
N LEU A 53 -8.93 3.48 0.86
CA LEU A 53 -8.32 3.40 -0.47
C LEU A 53 -9.27 2.74 -1.49
N ASN A 54 -9.98 1.68 -1.09
CA ASN A 54 -11.00 1.04 -1.93
C ASN A 54 -12.13 2.01 -2.28
N ASN A 55 -12.66 2.75 -1.30
CA ASN A 55 -13.73 3.71 -1.52
C ASN A 55 -13.29 4.82 -2.49
N TRP A 56 -12.06 5.33 -2.35
CA TRP A 56 -11.54 6.34 -3.28
C TRP A 56 -11.27 5.80 -4.69
N LEU A 57 -10.95 4.51 -4.83
CA LEU A 57 -10.90 3.87 -6.16
C LEU A 57 -12.29 3.76 -6.77
N ASP A 58 -13.29 3.32 -5.99
CA ASP A 58 -14.67 3.16 -6.47
C ASP A 58 -15.31 4.53 -6.82
N GLN A 59 -14.86 5.62 -6.19
CA GLN A 59 -15.25 7.01 -6.51
C GLN A 59 -14.42 7.67 -7.62
N GLU A 60 -13.46 6.96 -8.23
CA GLU A 60 -12.54 7.50 -9.23
C GLU A 60 -11.71 8.72 -8.74
N GLU A 61 -11.56 8.87 -7.43
CA GLU A 61 -10.65 9.84 -6.80
C GLU A 61 -9.20 9.36 -6.85
N LEU A 62 -8.99 8.04 -6.88
CA LEU A 62 -7.71 7.38 -7.09
C LEU A 62 -7.73 6.46 -8.31
N THR A 63 -6.53 6.21 -8.84
CA THR A 63 -6.32 5.16 -9.84
C THR A 63 -5.47 4.03 -9.28
N LEU A 64 -5.65 2.81 -9.80
CA LEU A 64 -4.77 1.69 -9.47
C LEU A 64 -3.30 2.01 -9.79
N GLN A 65 -3.04 2.76 -10.87
CA GLN A 65 -1.70 3.20 -11.22
C GLN A 65 -1.07 4.04 -10.09
N PHE A 66 -1.84 4.95 -9.49
CA PHE A 66 -1.36 5.73 -8.35
C PHE A 66 -1.00 4.84 -7.15
N LEU A 67 -1.78 3.80 -6.85
CA LEU A 67 -1.45 2.85 -5.78
C LEU A 67 -0.14 2.09 -6.02
N TYR A 68 0.16 1.73 -7.27
CA TYR A 68 1.46 1.15 -7.61
C TYR A 68 2.61 2.16 -7.44
N ARG A 69 2.39 3.45 -7.73
CA ARG A 69 3.39 4.48 -7.44
C ARG A 69 3.61 4.66 -5.94
N LEU A 70 2.54 4.60 -5.13
CA LEU A 70 2.66 4.58 -3.67
C LEU A 70 3.50 3.40 -3.17
N LEU A 71 3.36 2.20 -3.77
CA LEU A 71 4.24 1.06 -3.45
C LEU A 71 5.70 1.36 -3.75
N THR A 72 6.00 2.07 -4.85
CA THR A 72 7.36 2.51 -5.17
C THR A 72 7.89 3.50 -4.13
N TYR A 73 7.11 4.49 -3.72
CA TYR A 73 7.54 5.45 -2.69
C TYR A 73 7.74 4.77 -1.32
N HIS A 74 6.89 3.80 -0.97
CA HIS A 74 7.10 2.95 0.20
C HIS A 74 8.42 2.19 0.12
N GLN A 75 8.75 1.59 -1.03
CA GLN A 75 10.02 0.89 -1.21
C GLN A 75 11.21 1.84 -1.08
N MET A 76 11.14 3.03 -1.68
CA MET A 76 12.17 4.07 -1.53
C MET A 76 12.36 4.43 -0.05
N TYR A 77 11.26 4.64 0.68
CA TYR A 77 11.31 4.90 2.12
C TYR A 77 12.02 3.77 2.90
N LEU A 78 11.67 2.51 2.66
CA LEU A 78 12.34 1.38 3.33
C LEU A 78 13.84 1.33 3.04
N GLU A 79 14.25 1.67 1.82
CA GLU A 79 15.66 1.74 1.44
C GLU A 79 16.39 2.90 2.14
N THR A 80 15.71 4.00 2.48
CA THR A 80 16.33 5.06 3.31
C THR A 80 16.61 4.61 4.74
N LEU A 81 15.90 3.59 5.25
CA LEU A 81 16.13 3.03 6.58
C LEU A 81 17.32 2.07 6.60
N ASN A 82 17.74 1.55 5.44
CA ASN A 82 18.86 0.61 5.34
C ASN A 82 20.20 1.37 5.40
N LYS A 83 20.95 1.18 6.49
CA LYS A 83 22.21 1.90 6.75
C LYS A 83 23.42 1.41 5.95
N GLU A 84 23.36 0.21 5.37
CA GLU A 84 24.54 -0.42 4.76
C GLU A 84 24.77 -0.01 3.29
N ASN A 85 23.70 0.32 2.55
CA ASN A 85 23.77 0.68 1.12
C ASN A 85 22.74 1.77 0.78
N VAL A 86 22.95 2.95 1.37
CA VAL A 86 22.03 4.09 1.23
C VAL A 86 22.11 4.68 -0.18
N ASN A 87 21.04 4.53 -0.97
CA ASN A 87 20.86 5.31 -2.19
C ASN A 87 20.22 6.67 -1.84
N TYR A 88 21.02 7.74 -1.87
CA TYR A 88 20.57 9.09 -1.51
C TYR A 88 19.39 9.60 -2.34
N ARG A 89 19.20 9.10 -3.58
CA ARG A 89 18.05 9.47 -4.41
C ARG A 89 16.72 9.06 -3.77
N ASN A 90 16.73 8.04 -2.91
CA ASN A 90 15.52 7.56 -2.27
C ASN A 90 14.95 8.53 -1.25
N PHE A 91 15.75 9.43 -0.67
CA PHE A 91 15.23 10.50 0.19
C PHE A 91 14.29 11.47 -0.53
N LEU A 92 14.27 11.46 -1.88
CA LEU A 92 13.31 12.23 -2.66
C LEU A 92 11.89 11.64 -2.64
N TYR A 93 11.64 10.50 -1.99
CA TYR A 93 10.33 9.85 -1.96
C TYR A 93 9.21 10.80 -1.51
N GLU A 94 9.48 11.64 -0.51
CA GLU A 94 8.51 12.61 0.02
C GLU A 94 8.18 13.69 -1.03
N SER A 95 9.20 14.30 -1.62
CA SER A 95 9.02 15.32 -2.66
C SER A 95 8.29 14.76 -3.89
N LEU A 96 8.63 13.53 -4.30
CA LEU A 96 7.98 12.86 -5.43
C LEU A 96 6.52 12.52 -5.12
N LEU A 97 6.24 12.00 -3.92
CA LEU A 97 4.88 11.74 -3.48
C LEU A 97 4.04 13.02 -3.48
N ASN A 98 4.54 14.09 -2.86
CA ASN A 98 3.83 15.36 -2.78
C ASN A 98 3.57 15.96 -4.17
N TYR A 99 4.53 15.85 -5.09
CA TYR A 99 4.33 16.24 -6.48
C TYR A 99 3.24 15.41 -7.16
N ASP A 100 3.24 14.10 -6.98
CA ASP A 100 2.25 13.20 -7.59
C ASP A 100 0.85 13.37 -6.98
N ILE A 101 0.74 13.68 -5.68
CA ILE A 101 -0.52 14.07 -5.03
C ILE A 101 -1.05 15.35 -5.67
N LYS A 102 -0.21 16.39 -5.76
CA LYS A 102 -0.60 17.68 -6.33
C LYS A 102 -1.03 17.57 -7.79
N ARG A 103 -0.36 16.73 -8.56
CA ARG A 103 -0.59 16.59 -9.99
C ARG A 103 -1.82 15.73 -10.32
N ASN A 104 -2.03 14.65 -9.58
CA ASN A 104 -3.00 13.62 -9.98
C ASN A 104 -4.21 13.52 -9.05
N ILE A 105 -4.10 14.00 -7.81
CA ILE A 105 -5.14 13.82 -6.78
C ILE A 105 -5.80 15.14 -6.39
N GLU A 106 -5.03 16.21 -6.20
CA GLU A 106 -5.58 17.51 -5.79
C GLU A 106 -6.56 18.07 -6.83
N LYS A 107 -7.81 18.29 -6.40
CA LYS A 107 -8.85 18.91 -7.21
C LYS A 107 -9.17 20.29 -6.66
N MET A 108 -8.97 21.33 -7.47
CA MET A 108 -9.21 22.72 -7.10
C MET A 108 -10.47 23.25 -7.79
N LYS A 109 -11.35 23.91 -7.03
CA LYS A 109 -12.47 24.69 -7.55
C LYS A 109 -12.55 26.01 -6.78
N ASP A 110 -12.58 27.13 -7.50
CA ASP A 110 -12.62 28.48 -6.90
C ASP A 110 -11.52 28.72 -5.85
N ASN A 111 -10.28 28.29 -6.15
CA ASN A 111 -9.12 28.31 -5.25
C ASN A 111 -9.30 27.54 -3.92
N LYS A 112 -10.28 26.65 -3.84
CA LYS A 112 -10.49 25.76 -2.70
C LYS A 112 -10.32 24.31 -3.12
N LEU A 113 -9.70 23.53 -2.23
CA LEU A 113 -9.53 22.10 -2.41
C LEU A 113 -10.88 21.41 -2.24
N THR A 114 -11.33 20.67 -3.24
CA THR A 114 -12.63 19.98 -3.20
C THR A 114 -12.55 18.62 -2.52
N ASN A 115 -11.36 18.02 -2.46
CA ASN A 115 -11.10 16.73 -1.84
C ASN A 115 -10.03 16.81 -0.72
N PRO A 116 -10.25 17.62 0.33
CA PRO A 116 -9.25 17.82 1.38
C PRO A 116 -8.96 16.55 2.18
N GLU A 117 -9.95 15.67 2.37
CA GLU A 117 -9.78 14.45 3.18
C GLU A 117 -8.70 13.54 2.61
N ILE A 118 -8.79 13.19 1.32
CA ILE A 118 -7.82 12.31 0.67
C ILE A 118 -6.43 12.92 0.60
N VAL A 119 -6.34 14.19 0.24
CA VAL A 119 -5.05 14.90 0.12
C VAL A 119 -4.37 14.99 1.47
N ASN A 120 -5.09 15.36 2.53
CA ASN A 120 -4.53 15.43 3.88
C ASN A 120 -4.08 14.05 4.37
N LYS A 121 -4.88 13.00 4.13
CA LYS A 121 -4.52 11.63 4.54
C LYS A 121 -3.32 11.07 3.77
N LEU A 122 -3.16 11.41 2.49
CA LEU A 122 -1.99 11.00 1.70
C LEU A 122 -0.73 11.79 2.09
N ARG A 123 -0.85 13.09 2.35
CA ARG A 123 0.27 13.92 2.83
C ARG A 123 0.71 13.53 4.24
N SER A 124 -0.21 13.10 5.10
CA SER A 124 0.12 12.59 6.43
C SER A 124 0.92 11.28 6.40
N LEU A 125 1.11 10.64 5.24
CA LEU A 125 1.97 9.45 5.13
C LEU A 125 3.45 9.79 5.30
N THR A 126 3.87 11.00 4.94
CA THR A 126 5.29 11.41 4.92
C THR A 126 5.60 12.56 5.87
N GLY A 127 4.63 12.98 6.69
CA GLY A 127 4.80 14.08 7.63
C GLY A 127 5.83 13.78 8.73
N LEU A 128 6.27 14.85 9.40
CA LEU A 128 7.19 14.82 10.54
C LEU A 128 6.62 14.12 11.80
N GLU A 129 5.33 13.79 11.79
CA GLU A 129 4.74 12.96 12.83
C GLU A 129 5.35 11.55 12.70
N GLU A 130 6.03 11.08 13.75
CA GLU A 130 6.56 9.71 13.84
C GLU A 130 5.41 8.70 13.77
N GLY A 131 5.01 8.40 12.54
CA GLY A 131 3.83 7.64 12.22
C GLY A 131 4.21 6.44 11.39
N ASN A 132 4.16 5.27 12.02
CA ASN A 132 4.34 3.91 11.49
C ASN A 132 3.63 3.61 10.14
N THR A 133 2.77 4.49 9.62
CA THR A 133 1.95 4.26 8.43
C THR A 133 2.80 4.04 7.17
N MET A 134 3.85 4.83 6.92
CA MET A 134 4.70 4.65 5.73
C MET A 134 5.46 3.31 5.78
N LYS A 135 5.89 2.90 6.99
CA LYS A 135 6.56 1.62 7.22
C LYS A 135 5.66 0.43 6.92
N TYR A 136 4.35 0.52 7.22
CA TYR A 136 3.40 -0.57 6.99
C TYR A 136 2.50 -0.36 5.77
N LEU A 137 2.77 0.66 4.94
CA LEU A 137 1.92 1.07 3.81
C LEU A 137 1.67 -0.05 2.79
N ARG A 138 2.61 -1.00 2.69
CA ARG A 138 2.45 -2.18 1.83
C ARG A 138 1.17 -2.95 2.10
N ILE A 139 0.75 -3.06 3.36
CA ILE A 139 -0.45 -3.83 3.74
C ILE A 139 -1.73 -3.25 3.11
N PRO A 140 -2.10 -1.99 3.38
CA PRO A 140 -3.29 -1.39 2.80
C PRO A 140 -3.24 -1.33 1.27
N LEU A 141 -2.07 -1.05 0.69
CA LEU A 141 -1.91 -1.00 -0.77
C LEU A 141 -2.12 -2.37 -1.42
N CYS A 142 -1.42 -3.41 -0.94
CA CYS A 142 -1.55 -4.77 -1.48
C CYS A 142 -2.97 -5.31 -1.29
N HIS A 143 -3.59 -5.08 -0.13
CA HIS A 143 -4.96 -5.50 0.13
C HIS A 143 -5.92 -4.89 -0.90
N THR A 144 -5.84 -3.58 -1.10
CA THR A 144 -6.67 -2.81 -2.05
C THR A 144 -6.42 -3.27 -3.49
N ILE A 145 -5.15 -3.40 -3.90
CA ILE A 145 -4.78 -3.83 -5.26
C ILE A 145 -5.31 -5.24 -5.55
N TYR A 146 -5.13 -6.17 -4.62
CA TYR A 146 -5.57 -7.56 -4.81
C TYR A 146 -7.09 -7.68 -4.84
N LYS A 147 -7.82 -6.92 -4.02
CA LYS A 147 -9.29 -6.87 -4.04
C LYS A 147 -9.82 -6.39 -5.40
N ASN A 148 -9.15 -5.42 -6.02
CA ASN A 148 -9.59 -4.83 -7.30
C ASN A 148 -8.99 -5.50 -8.55
N ARG A 149 -8.04 -6.44 -8.41
CA ARG A 149 -7.35 -7.11 -9.53
C ARG A 149 -8.28 -7.78 -10.54
N ASN A 150 -9.40 -8.36 -10.07
CA ASN A 150 -10.35 -9.06 -10.94
C ASN A 150 -11.49 -8.16 -11.45
N LYS A 151 -11.83 -7.06 -10.78
CA LYS A 151 -12.86 -6.11 -11.24
C LYS A 151 -12.53 -5.61 -12.65
N THR A 152 -11.27 -5.22 -12.88
CA THR A 152 -10.80 -4.74 -14.19
C THR A 152 -10.87 -5.81 -15.29
N ARG A 153 -10.72 -7.10 -14.95
CA ARG A 153 -10.86 -8.21 -15.91
C ARG A 153 -12.31 -8.44 -16.32
N THR A 154 -13.24 -8.33 -15.38
CA THR A 154 -14.67 -8.53 -15.62
C THR A 154 -15.27 -7.42 -16.49
N ILE A 155 -14.86 -6.17 -16.30
CA ILE A 155 -15.32 -5.01 -17.11
C ILE A 155 -14.92 -5.20 -18.58
N LYS A 156 -13.64 -5.48 -18.86
CA LYS A 156 -13.14 -5.72 -20.22
C LYS A 156 -13.82 -6.91 -20.94
N THR A 157 -14.22 -7.92 -20.18
CA THR A 157 -14.91 -9.09 -20.74
C THR A 157 -16.37 -8.80 -21.07
N LYS A 158 -17.01 -7.85 -20.38
CA LYS A 158 -18.38 -7.39 -20.70
C LYS A 158 -18.39 -6.49 -21.93
N GLU A 159 -17.42 -5.59 -22.08
CA GLU A 159 -17.29 -4.73 -23.26
C GLU A 159 -17.06 -5.53 -24.55
N ASN A 160 -16.21 -6.56 -24.51
CA ASN A 160 -15.93 -7.43 -25.66
C ASN A 160 -17.07 -8.40 -26.04
N LYS A 161 -18.12 -8.52 -25.23
CA LYS A 161 -19.29 -9.37 -25.53
C LYS A 161 -20.48 -8.59 -26.09
N ASN A 162 -20.39 -7.26 -26.08
CA ASN A 162 -21.42 -6.35 -26.60
C ASN A 162 -21.05 -5.77 -27.98
N VAL A 163 -20.11 -6.40 -28.68
CA VAL A 163 -19.70 -6.09 -30.07
C VAL A 163 -19.93 -7.34 -30.92
#